data_AF-A0A938FT16-F1
#
_entry.id   AF-A0A938FT16-F1
#
_cell.length_a   1.000
_cell.length_b   1.000
_cell.length_c   1.000
_cell.angle_alpha   90.00
_cell.angle_beta   90.00
_cell.angle_gamma   90.00
#
_symmetry.space_group_name_H-M   'P 1'
#
loop_
_entity.id
_entity.type
_entity.pdbx_description
1 polymer ?
#
loop_
_entity_poly.entity_id
_entity_poly.type
_entity_poly.pdbx_seq_one_letter_code
_entity_poly.pdbx_strand_id
1 'polypeptide(L)'
;MAAAERQTAELEEAATHVCYELNMLRYCLQWYLREGDCFGPGNAAQECFLLHFRNLRDFFFGEGKHQDDVLAKHFVDNNWIPSKPQCFIDTYDIINKCLAHISYERRNLKPDWRYEKYEEFARNIERLMEELRANLSEVRKAWFVFR
;
A
#
# COMPACT_ATOMS: atom_id res chain seq x y z
N MET A 1 11.94 -5.22 -29.55
CA MET A 1 11.41 -6.02 -28.42
C MET A 1 9.94 -6.26 -28.67
N ALA A 2 9.44 -7.48 -28.52
CA ALA A 2 8.02 -7.78 -28.75
C ALA A 2 7.14 -7.11 -27.68
N ALA A 3 5.88 -6.80 -27.99
CA ALA A 3 4.98 -6.09 -27.06
C ALA A 3 4.79 -6.83 -25.71
N ALA A 4 4.76 -8.15 -25.72
CA ALA A 4 4.67 -8.98 -24.51
C ALA A 4 5.95 -8.95 -23.65
N GLU A 5 7.12 -8.91 -24.30
CA GLU A 5 8.40 -8.78 -23.60
C GLU A 5 8.53 -7.41 -22.93
N ARG A 6 8.07 -6.35 -23.62
CA ARG A 6 8.01 -5.00 -23.06
C ARG A 6 7.11 -4.94 -21.82
N GLN A 7 5.91 -5.50 -21.91
CA GLN A 7 4.97 -5.54 -20.78
C GLN A 7 5.54 -6.34 -19.59
N THR A 8 6.29 -7.41 -19.86
CA THR A 8 6.93 -8.22 -18.82
C THR A 8 8.01 -7.42 -18.08
N ALA A 9 8.86 -6.71 -18.82
CA ALA A 9 9.91 -5.87 -18.25
C ALA A 9 9.33 -4.69 -17.43
N GLU A 10 8.26 -4.06 -17.94
CA GLU A 10 7.57 -2.97 -17.24
C GLU A 10 6.94 -3.47 -15.91
N LEU A 11 6.39 -4.69 -15.89
CA LEU A 11 5.87 -5.29 -14.65
C LEU A 11 6.99 -5.67 -13.67
N GLU A 12 8.10 -6.22 -14.16
CA GLU A 12 9.26 -6.53 -13.32
C GLU A 12 9.80 -5.26 -12.63
N GLU A 13 9.94 -4.15 -13.36
CA GLU A 13 10.32 -2.86 -12.78
C GLU A 13 9.27 -2.37 -11.77
N ALA A 14 7.98 -2.45 -12.11
CA ALA A 14 6.91 -2.06 -11.20
C ALA A 14 6.89 -2.87 -9.89
N ALA A 15 7.31 -4.14 -9.91
CA ALA A 15 7.45 -4.94 -8.69
C ALA A 15 8.44 -4.30 -7.70
N THR A 16 9.50 -3.66 -8.20
CA THR A 16 10.47 -2.96 -7.35
C THR A 16 9.85 -1.74 -6.65
N HIS A 17 8.94 -1.03 -7.32
CA HIS A 17 8.17 0.06 -6.71
C HIS A 17 7.21 -0.46 -5.64
N VAL A 18 6.52 -1.57 -5.88
CA VAL A 18 5.66 -2.20 -4.86
C VAL A 18 6.48 -2.61 -3.63
N CYS A 19 7.68 -3.18 -3.83
CA CYS A 19 8.60 -3.48 -2.74
C CYS A 19 9.06 -2.22 -1.99
N TYR A 20 9.33 -1.13 -2.70
CA TYR A 20 9.66 0.16 -2.09
C TYR A 20 8.52 0.65 -1.18
N GLU A 21 7.28 0.63 -1.65
CA GLU A 21 6.11 1.05 -0.86
C GLU A 21 5.95 0.20 0.41
N LEU A 22 6.12 -1.13 0.31
CA LEU A 22 6.07 -2.03 1.47
C LEU A 22 7.20 -1.74 2.48
N ASN A 23 8.42 -1.56 2.00
CA ASN A 23 9.57 -1.27 2.86
C ASN A 23 9.40 0.07 3.56
N MET A 24 8.88 1.09 2.87
CA MET A 24 8.61 2.39 3.46
C MET A 24 7.48 2.31 4.50
N LEU A 25 6.42 1.55 4.22
CA LEU A 25 5.36 1.28 5.22
C LEU A 25 5.95 0.70 6.51
N ARG A 26 6.79 -0.35 6.40
CA ARG A 26 7.47 -0.97 7.54
C ARG A 26 8.36 0.01 8.28
N TYR A 27 9.17 0.77 7.55
CA TYR A 27 10.10 1.74 8.12
C TYR A 27 9.38 2.85 8.89
N CYS A 28 8.33 3.42 8.29
CA CYS A 28 7.52 4.45 8.92
C CYS A 28 6.80 3.92 10.16
N LEU A 29 6.32 2.67 10.16
CA LEU A 29 5.76 2.05 11.36
C LEU A 29 6.79 1.96 12.48
N GLN A 30 7.99 1.44 12.19
CA GLN A 30 9.07 1.34 13.19
C GLN A 30 9.44 2.71 13.77
N TRP A 31 9.52 3.73 12.91
CA TRP A 31 9.78 5.10 13.33
C TRP A 31 8.66 5.65 14.19
N TYR A 32 7.41 5.46 13.79
CA TYR A 32 6.26 5.93 14.56
C TYR A 32 6.18 5.26 15.93
N LEU A 33 6.44 3.95 16.01
CA LEU A 33 6.49 3.21 17.28
C LEU A 33 7.62 3.69 18.20
N ARG A 34 8.71 4.22 17.63
CA ARG A 34 9.84 4.77 18.40
C ARG A 34 9.57 6.19 18.90
N GLU A 35 9.10 7.07 18.02
CA GLU A 35 8.93 8.50 18.31
C GLU A 35 7.62 8.80 19.04
N GLY A 36 6.61 7.96 18.85
CA GLY A 36 5.27 8.15 19.38
C GLY A 36 4.50 9.28 18.70
N ASP A 37 3.35 9.59 19.30
CA ASP A 37 2.38 10.63 18.94
C ASP A 37 2.88 11.94 19.53
N CYS A 38 3.98 12.42 18.94
CA CYS A 38 4.58 13.69 19.26
C CYS A 38 4.56 14.60 18.02
N PHE A 39 4.39 15.89 18.27
CA PHE A 39 4.46 16.91 17.22
C PHE A 39 5.84 16.89 16.55
N GLY A 40 5.88 16.91 15.22
CA GLY A 40 7.10 16.88 14.43
C GLY A 40 7.43 15.45 13.93
N PRO A 41 8.49 14.78 14.42
CA PRO A 41 8.94 13.49 13.88
C PRO A 41 7.87 12.38 13.89
N GLY A 42 7.08 12.28 14.97
CA GLY A 42 5.98 11.32 15.09
C GLY A 42 4.91 11.53 14.03
N ASN A 43 4.41 12.77 13.90
CA ASN A 43 3.46 13.14 12.84
C ASN A 43 4.01 12.86 11.44
N ALA A 44 5.28 13.18 11.17
CA ALA A 44 5.88 12.90 9.87
C ALA A 44 5.93 11.40 9.56
N ALA A 45 6.34 10.58 10.54
CA ALA A 45 6.34 9.12 10.39
C ALA A 45 4.93 8.58 10.14
N GLN A 46 3.94 9.11 10.88
CA GLN A 46 2.53 8.76 10.74
C GLN A 46 1.99 9.11 9.34
N GLU A 47 2.21 10.34 8.87
CA GLU A 47 1.74 10.81 7.57
C GLU A 47 2.39 10.01 6.43
N CYS A 48 3.69 9.73 6.52
CA CYS A 48 4.38 8.87 5.57
C CYS A 48 3.85 7.44 5.59
N PHE A 49 3.60 6.85 6.77
CA PHE A 49 2.98 5.53 6.87
C PHE A 49 1.64 5.49 6.14
N LEU A 50 0.76 6.46 6.38
CA LEU A 50 -0.59 6.50 5.79
C LEU A 50 -0.53 6.70 4.27
N LEU A 51 0.48 7.41 3.76
CA LEU A 51 0.72 7.55 2.33
C LEU A 51 1.03 6.19 1.68
N HIS A 52 2.03 5.47 2.20
CA HIS A 52 2.42 4.16 1.66
C HIS A 52 1.31 3.12 1.82
N PHE A 53 0.58 3.17 2.94
CA PHE A 53 -0.60 2.33 3.15
C PHE A 53 -1.67 2.58 2.07
N ARG A 54 -1.97 3.86 1.77
CA ARG A 54 -2.91 4.22 0.71
C ARG A 54 -2.43 3.74 -0.66
N ASN A 55 -1.15 3.90 -0.97
CA ASN A 55 -0.60 3.46 -2.26
C ASN A 55 -0.77 1.94 -2.43
N LEU A 56 -0.43 1.16 -1.40
CA LEU A 56 -0.58 -0.29 -1.44
C LEU A 56 -2.06 -0.72 -1.46
N ARG A 57 -2.95 -0.02 -0.74
CA ARG A 57 -4.40 -0.24 -0.85
C ARG A 57 -4.88 -0.05 -2.28
N ASP A 58 -4.48 1.05 -2.92
CA ASP A 58 -4.90 1.36 -4.29
C ASP A 58 -4.26 0.37 -5.29
N PHE A 59 -3.04 -0.12 -5.04
CA PHE A 59 -2.44 -1.23 -5.81
C PHE A 59 -3.26 -2.53 -5.75
N PHE A 60 -3.75 -2.92 -4.56
CA PHE A 60 -4.52 -4.15 -4.40
C PHE A 60 -5.97 -4.03 -4.84
N PHE A 61 -6.61 -2.87 -4.62
CA PHE A 61 -8.06 -2.72 -4.73
C PHE A 61 -8.53 -1.48 -5.48
N GLY A 62 -7.61 -0.72 -6.07
CA GLY A 62 -7.93 0.43 -6.91
C GLY A 62 -8.54 0.00 -8.25
N GLU A 63 -9.18 0.95 -8.91
CA GLU A 63 -9.84 0.74 -10.20
C GLU A 63 -8.90 0.97 -11.39
N GLY A 64 -7.69 1.46 -11.16
CA GLY A 64 -6.78 1.93 -12.22
C GLY A 64 -7.30 3.25 -12.80
N LYS A 65 -7.09 4.33 -12.05
CA LYS A 65 -7.58 5.68 -12.41
C LYS A 65 -6.86 6.21 -13.65
N HIS A 66 -5.63 5.77 -13.87
CA HIS A 66 -4.81 6.10 -15.02
C HIS A 66 -4.49 4.85 -15.85
N GLN A 67 -4.27 5.03 -17.16
CA GLN A 67 -4.04 3.92 -18.09
C GLN A 67 -2.76 3.14 -17.80
N ASP A 68 -1.81 3.77 -17.13
CA ASP A 68 -0.51 3.26 -16.73
C ASP A 68 -0.47 2.80 -15.27
N ASP A 69 -1.60 2.80 -14.56
CA ASP A 69 -1.66 2.29 -13.19
C ASP A 69 -1.38 0.78 -13.15
N VAL A 70 -0.42 0.40 -12.30
CA VAL A 70 -0.10 -1.00 -12.03
C VAL A 70 -0.91 -1.49 -10.83
N LEU A 71 -1.61 -2.61 -11.00
CA LEU A 71 -2.45 -3.23 -9.98
C LEU A 71 -2.00 -4.67 -9.70
N ALA A 72 -2.33 -5.20 -8.52
CA ALA A 72 -1.95 -6.55 -8.11
C ALA A 72 -2.40 -7.62 -9.12
N LYS A 73 -3.59 -7.45 -9.71
CA LYS A 73 -4.13 -8.35 -10.75
C LYS A 73 -3.27 -8.42 -12.02
N HIS A 74 -2.42 -7.43 -12.29
CA HIS A 74 -1.53 -7.45 -13.46
C HIS A 74 -0.34 -8.42 -13.28
N PHE A 75 -0.07 -8.85 -12.04
CA PHE A 75 1.05 -9.74 -11.72
C PHE A 75 0.66 -11.23 -11.65
N VAL A 76 -0.63 -11.56 -11.56
CA VAL A 76 -1.10 -12.94 -11.45
C VAL A 76 -1.60 -13.45 -12.80
N ASP A 77 -1.32 -14.72 -13.10
CA ASP A 77 -1.80 -15.37 -14.32
C ASP A 77 -3.18 -16.04 -14.13
N ASN A 78 -3.71 -16.00 -12.91
CA ASN A 78 -4.98 -16.61 -12.51
C ASN A 78 -6.02 -15.53 -12.14
N ASN A 79 -7.25 -15.97 -11.89
CA ASN A 79 -8.35 -15.08 -11.44
C ASN A 79 -8.34 -14.87 -9.92
N TRP A 80 -7.17 -14.74 -9.29
CA TRP A 80 -7.09 -14.48 -7.85
C TRP A 80 -7.71 -13.12 -7.52
N ILE A 81 -8.57 -13.13 -6.48
CA ILE A 81 -9.24 -11.93 -5.96
C ILE A 81 -8.97 -11.91 -4.45
N PRO A 82 -8.17 -10.97 -3.94
CA PRO A 82 -7.91 -10.86 -2.51
C PRO A 82 -9.16 -10.43 -1.73
N SER A 83 -9.26 -10.88 -0.48
CA SER A 83 -10.29 -10.38 0.44
C SER A 83 -9.90 -9.00 0.97
N LYS A 84 -10.78 -8.01 0.74
CA LYS A 84 -10.57 -6.63 1.16
C LYS A 84 -10.67 -6.51 2.69
N PRO A 85 -9.59 -6.08 3.39
CA PRO A 85 -9.64 -5.83 4.83
C PRO A 85 -10.66 -4.73 5.17
N GLN A 86 -11.38 -4.89 6.28
CA GLN A 86 -12.36 -3.89 6.74
C GLN A 86 -11.71 -2.51 6.97
N CYS A 87 -10.48 -2.49 7.49
CA CYS A 87 -9.76 -1.24 7.72
C CYS A 87 -9.55 -0.41 6.43
N PHE A 88 -9.53 -1.03 5.24
CA PHE A 88 -9.38 -0.30 3.98
C PHE A 88 -10.66 0.45 3.61
N ILE A 89 -11.81 -0.08 4.02
CA ILE A 89 -13.13 0.55 3.84
C ILE A 89 -13.24 1.72 4.81
N ASP A 90 -12.97 1.46 6.09
CA ASP A 90 -13.18 2.42 7.18
C ASP A 90 -12.26 3.65 7.07
N THR A 91 -11.07 3.48 6.51
CA THR A 91 -10.05 4.53 6.42
C THR A 91 -10.02 5.25 5.07
N TYR A 92 -10.81 4.82 4.08
CA TYR A 92 -10.70 5.32 2.71
C TYR A 92 -10.84 6.85 2.63
N ASP A 93 -11.99 7.35 3.09
CA ASP A 93 -12.31 8.77 3.03
C ASP A 93 -11.43 9.58 3.97
N ILE A 94 -11.16 9.06 5.17
CA ILE A 94 -10.41 9.76 6.20
C ILE A 94 -8.97 10.01 5.74
N ILE A 95 -8.27 8.99 5.21
CA ILE A 95 -6.90 9.17 4.73
C ILE A 95 -6.90 10.15 3.55
N ASN A 96 -7.80 9.99 2.58
CA ASN A 96 -7.82 10.86 1.41
C ASN A 96 -8.10 12.33 1.79
N LYS A 97 -9.06 12.59 2.69
CA LYS A 97 -9.47 13.96 3.09
C LYS A 97 -8.56 14.61 4.13
N CYS A 98 -7.84 13.83 4.94
CA CYS A 98 -6.92 14.37 5.95
C CYS A 98 -5.48 14.49 5.46
N LEU A 99 -5.04 13.60 4.55
CA LEU A 99 -3.64 13.53 4.10
C LEU A 99 -3.45 14.11 2.69
N ALA A 100 -4.30 13.73 1.74
CA ALA A 100 -4.04 13.98 0.32
C ALA A 100 -4.76 15.23 -0.24
N HIS A 101 -5.85 15.65 0.39
CA HIS A 101 -6.69 16.75 -0.10
C HIS A 101 -6.97 17.78 1.00
N ILE A 102 -6.71 19.05 0.71
CA ILE A 102 -7.24 20.14 1.54
C ILE A 102 -8.75 20.19 1.29
N SER A 103 -9.54 19.83 2.31
CA SER A 103 -11.00 19.75 2.20
C SER A 103 -11.69 20.53 3.32
N TYR A 104 -12.84 21.15 3.02
CA TYR A 104 -13.69 21.81 4.02
C TYR A 104 -14.19 20.84 5.09
N GLU A 105 -14.34 19.57 4.73
CA GLU A 105 -14.78 18.50 5.63
C GLU A 105 -13.74 18.13 6.68
N ARG A 106 -12.46 18.44 6.47
CA ARG A 106 -11.38 18.10 7.40
C ARG A 106 -11.64 18.60 8.83
N ARG A 107 -12.35 19.73 8.99
CA ARG A 107 -12.73 20.29 10.31
C ARG A 107 -13.70 19.38 11.10
N ASN A 108 -14.46 18.54 10.40
CA ASN A 108 -15.45 17.65 10.98
C ASN A 108 -14.90 16.22 11.17
N LEU A 109 -13.74 15.91 10.60
CA LEU A 109 -13.10 14.62 10.73
C LEU A 109 -12.25 14.57 12.00
N LYS A 110 -12.50 13.57 12.83
CA LYS A 110 -11.67 13.25 14.01
C LYS A 110 -11.09 11.86 13.82
N PRO A 111 -10.02 11.73 13.01
CA PRO A 111 -9.42 10.44 12.80
C PRO A 111 -8.86 9.89 14.11
N ASP A 112 -9.23 8.66 14.41
CA ASP A 112 -8.71 7.91 15.55
C ASP A 112 -7.47 7.15 15.09
N TRP A 113 -6.32 7.83 15.18
CA TRP A 113 -4.97 7.40 14.83
C TRP A 113 -4.26 6.68 15.99
N ARG A 114 -4.95 5.79 16.71
CA ARG A 114 -4.32 4.98 17.75
C ARG A 114 -3.33 3.96 17.16
N TYR A 115 -2.20 3.75 17.85
CA TYR A 115 -1.09 2.87 17.44
C TYR A 115 -1.51 1.46 17.05
N GLU A 116 -2.45 0.88 17.79
CA GLU A 116 -2.91 -0.50 17.60
C GLU A 116 -3.51 -0.71 16.20
N LYS A 117 -4.05 0.35 15.61
CA LYS A 117 -4.57 0.33 14.24
C LYS A 117 -3.47 0.31 13.19
N TYR A 118 -2.34 0.99 13.43
CA TYR A 118 -1.24 1.03 12.47
C TYR A 118 -0.58 -0.33 12.29
N GLU A 119 -0.39 -1.06 13.39
CA GLU A 119 0.09 -2.43 13.32
C GLU A 119 -0.93 -3.34 12.61
N GLU A 120 -2.23 -3.14 12.86
CA GLU A 120 -3.29 -3.87 12.14
C GLU A 120 -3.25 -3.58 10.63
N PHE A 121 -3.05 -2.32 10.24
CA PHE A 121 -2.96 -1.90 8.86
C PHE A 121 -1.75 -2.55 8.17
N ALA A 122 -0.59 -2.53 8.84
CA ALA A 122 0.61 -3.20 8.35
C ALA A 122 0.41 -4.71 8.23
N ARG A 123 -0.12 -5.39 9.26
CA ARG A 123 -0.43 -6.83 9.20
C ARG A 123 -1.36 -7.20 8.05
N ASN A 124 -2.38 -6.38 7.80
CA ASN A 124 -3.30 -6.61 6.68
C ASN A 124 -2.60 -6.49 5.32
N ILE A 125 -1.69 -5.52 5.17
CA ILE A 125 -0.86 -5.39 3.97
C ILE A 125 0.09 -6.58 3.82
N GLU A 126 0.79 -6.99 4.87
CA GLU A 126 1.70 -8.15 4.85
C GLU A 126 0.96 -9.41 4.39
N ARG A 127 -0.21 -9.68 4.98
CA ARG A 127 -1.07 -10.81 4.56
C ARG A 127 -1.41 -10.74 3.08
N LEU A 128 -1.77 -9.57 2.55
CA LEU A 128 -2.08 -9.40 1.12
C LEU A 128 -0.84 -9.62 0.23
N MET A 129 0.34 -9.20 0.68
CA MET A 129 1.60 -9.46 -0.03
C MET A 129 1.96 -10.95 -0.03
N GLU A 130 1.71 -11.67 1.06
CA GLU A 130 1.86 -13.12 1.14
C GLU A 130 0.87 -13.84 0.20
N GLU A 131 -0.40 -13.41 0.19
CA GLU A 131 -1.42 -13.94 -0.73
C GLU A 131 -1.07 -13.69 -2.19
N LEU A 132 -0.61 -12.48 -2.52
CA LEU A 132 -0.11 -12.15 -3.85
C LEU A 132 1.02 -13.10 -4.22
N ARG A 133 2.05 -13.20 -3.38
CA ARG A 133 3.22 -14.06 -3.62
C ARG A 133 2.83 -15.52 -3.83
N ALA A 134 1.85 -16.04 -3.08
CA ALA A 134 1.35 -17.40 -3.24
C ALA A 134 0.68 -17.64 -4.61
N ASN A 135 0.17 -16.59 -5.26
CA ASN A 135 -0.51 -16.65 -6.55
C ASN A 135 0.37 -16.25 -7.75
N LEU A 136 1.62 -15.82 -7.50
CA LEU A 136 2.60 -15.55 -8.56
C LEU A 136 3.18 -16.85 -9.14
N SER A 137 3.56 -16.82 -10.41
CA SER A 137 4.45 -17.84 -10.98
C SER A 137 5.85 -17.75 -10.36
N GLU A 138 6.63 -18.84 -10.42
CA GLU A 138 7.98 -18.87 -9.84
C GLU A 138 8.90 -17.77 -10.38
N VAL A 139 8.77 -17.44 -11.67
CA VAL A 139 9.52 -16.34 -12.30
C VAL A 139 9.14 -15.00 -11.67
N ARG A 140 7.84 -14.72 -11.51
CA ARG A 140 7.36 -13.45 -10.95
C ARG A 140 7.63 -13.32 -9.46
N LYS A 141 7.66 -14.43 -8.71
CA LYS A 141 8.08 -14.41 -7.29
C LYS A 141 9.47 -13.83 -7.12
N ALA A 142 10.38 -14.05 -8.08
CA ALA A 142 11.75 -13.53 -8.02
C ALA A 142 11.82 -11.99 -8.14
N TRP A 143 10.81 -11.35 -8.75
CA TRP A 143 10.73 -9.89 -8.86
C TRP A 143 10.45 -9.21 -7.51
N PHE A 144 9.76 -9.91 -6.60
CA PHE A 144 9.40 -9.40 -5.28
C PHE A 144 10.46 -9.74 -4.23
N VAL A 145 11.56 -8.98 -4.24
CA VAL A 145 12.63 -9.09 -3.23
C VAL A 145 12.29 -8.20 -2.04
N PHE A 146 11.66 -8.77 -1.03
CA PHE A 146 11.41 -8.11 0.26
C PHE A 146 12.73 -7.97 1.02
N ARG A 147 13.03 -6.76 1.50
CA ARG A 147 14.20 -6.46 2.33
C ARG A 147 13.79 -6.15 3.76
#